data_AF-A0A0C3H0S6-F1
#
_entry.id   AF-A0A0C3H0S6-F1
#
_cell.length_a   1.000
_cell.length_b   1.000
_cell.length_c   1.000
_cell.angle_alpha   90.00
_cell.angle_beta   90.00
_cell.angle_gamma   90.00
#
_symmetry.space_group_name_H-M   'P 1'
#
loop_
_entity.id
_entity.type
_entity.pdbx_description
1 polymer ?
#
loop_
_entity_poly.entity_id
_entity_poly.type
_entity_poly.pdbx_seq_one_letter_code
_entity_poly.pdbx_strand_id
1 'polypeptide(L)'
;MLFLSVLSSCLAGVAALPPYGGSQEFFFKGHDLSSLKMLEDGGCIYKDTTRHNQTMPADDILAGGGMNSVRLRVWVNPVDGTYGLQYNLDLAKRFQQKGFKIYLDFHFAEDPQKQPPPAAWPTTLGPLALTLRGYVKDTLVSFHEAGINLDLVALGNEIRHGMLWPLGQADVDVEPWPATVANFSNLAILYKAARAGVDDAIYAGVRKPEVMIHIDNGWNLTLQQRWFGALTANGVPTTAWDVFGFSFYPFYGTAATFDNLRTSLNTLAEEYRKPIQVVETDYPAICNGEYHPIPPSSEPEIPYSIAGQTIWTDDVIKIVQDVPYGLGRGVHYWEPAWLNSTSLGSNCSDAILFTADYSNPAQTVGYSRTSVHMFQVRA
;
A
#
# COMPACT_ATOMS: atom_id res chain seq x y z
N MET A 1 -34.71 53.65 44.76
CA MET A 1 -34.76 52.79 43.56
C MET A 1 -33.33 52.42 43.19
N LEU A 2 -32.89 51.21 43.55
CA LEU A 2 -31.69 50.61 42.99
C LEU A 2 -31.88 49.09 43.07
N PHE A 3 -32.17 48.47 41.92
CA PHE A 3 -32.18 47.03 41.75
C PHE A 3 -30.74 46.57 41.52
N LEU A 4 -30.20 45.70 42.39
CA LEU A 4 -28.98 44.95 42.11
C LEU A 4 -29.35 43.68 41.35
N SER A 5 -28.85 43.57 40.11
CA SER A 5 -28.89 42.38 39.28
C SER A 5 -27.75 41.43 39.65
N VAL A 6 -28.10 40.18 39.99
CA VAL A 6 -27.15 39.09 40.19
C VAL A 6 -26.88 38.43 38.84
N LEU A 7 -25.65 38.58 38.31
CA LEU A 7 -25.17 37.80 37.17
C LEU A 7 -24.62 36.45 37.68
N SER A 8 -25.32 35.37 37.34
CA SER A 8 -24.84 34.00 37.52
C SER A 8 -23.96 33.62 36.33
N SER A 9 -22.69 33.32 36.58
CA SER A 9 -21.72 32.88 35.58
C SER A 9 -21.76 31.35 35.46
N CYS A 10 -22.39 30.84 34.40
CA CYS A 10 -22.27 29.43 34.01
C CYS A 10 -20.90 29.20 33.39
N LEU A 11 -19.96 28.61 34.13
CA LEU A 11 -18.78 27.96 33.54
C LEU A 11 -19.23 26.67 32.85
N ALA A 12 -19.17 26.65 31.52
CA ALA A 12 -19.28 25.42 30.75
C ALA A 12 -18.05 24.56 31.03
N GLY A 13 -18.24 23.44 31.72
CA GLY A 13 -17.20 22.44 31.93
C GLY A 13 -16.85 21.78 30.60
N VAL A 14 -15.62 21.98 30.13
CA VAL A 14 -15.04 21.19 29.04
C VAL A 14 -14.85 19.77 29.58
N ALA A 15 -15.70 18.84 29.16
CA ALA A 15 -15.53 17.43 29.48
C ALA A 15 -14.24 16.93 28.79
N ALA A 16 -13.21 16.64 29.58
CA ALA A 16 -12.02 15.95 29.10
C ALA A 16 -12.42 14.55 28.66
N LEU A 17 -12.16 14.21 27.39
CA LEU A 17 -12.34 12.84 26.90
C LEU A 17 -11.42 11.90 27.68
N PRO A 18 -11.89 10.70 28.05
CA PRO A 18 -11.06 9.74 28.77
C PRO A 18 -9.84 9.34 27.92
N PRO A 19 -8.67 9.12 28.54
CA PRO A 19 -7.51 8.63 27.82
C PRO A 19 -7.83 7.25 27.22
N TYR A 20 -7.55 7.09 25.93
CA TYR A 20 -7.74 5.85 25.18
C TYR A 20 -6.80 4.79 25.75
N GLY A 21 -7.27 4.03 26.75
CA GLY A 21 -6.60 2.84 27.25
C GLY A 21 -6.95 1.67 26.35
N GLY A 22 -6.19 1.48 25.27
CA GLY A 22 -6.32 0.35 24.36
C GLY A 22 -4.99 -0.34 24.16
N SER A 23 -4.99 -1.67 24.13
CA SER A 23 -3.88 -2.45 23.57
C SER A 23 -3.45 -1.84 22.24
N GLN A 24 -2.15 -1.61 22.05
CA GLN A 24 -1.64 -1.04 20.80
C GLN A 24 -2.18 -1.84 19.62
N GLU A 25 -2.93 -1.17 18.75
CA GLU A 25 -3.50 -1.75 17.55
C GLU A 25 -2.38 -2.33 16.66
N PHE A 26 -2.65 -3.43 15.95
CA PHE A 26 -1.62 -4.16 15.20
C PHE A 26 -0.97 -3.27 14.13
N PHE A 27 0.31 -2.94 14.29
CA PHE A 27 1.06 -2.17 13.32
C PHE A 27 1.68 -3.09 12.26
N PHE A 28 1.25 -2.94 10.99
CA PHE A 28 1.76 -3.68 9.86
C PHE A 28 3.17 -3.20 9.52
N LYS A 29 4.15 -4.09 9.65
CA LYS A 29 5.56 -3.90 9.31
C LYS A 29 5.86 -4.82 8.13
N GLY A 30 5.63 -4.31 6.93
CA GLY A 30 5.48 -5.15 5.77
C GLY A 30 6.51 -4.94 4.68
N HIS A 31 6.62 -5.95 3.84
CA HIS A 31 7.28 -5.86 2.55
C HIS A 31 6.32 -6.35 1.46
N ASP A 32 6.38 -5.78 0.26
CA ASP A 32 5.82 -6.41 -0.93
C ASP A 32 6.80 -7.47 -1.42
N LEU A 33 6.39 -8.75 -1.40
CA LEU A 33 7.23 -9.88 -1.80
C LEU A 33 6.68 -10.60 -3.03
N SER A 34 5.97 -9.87 -3.89
CA SER A 34 5.31 -10.45 -5.06
C SER A 34 6.30 -11.11 -6.02
N SER A 35 7.46 -10.52 -6.29
CA SER A 35 8.48 -11.06 -7.20
C SER A 35 9.22 -12.28 -6.65
N LEU A 36 9.10 -12.57 -5.35
CA LEU A 36 9.99 -13.52 -4.66
C LEU A 36 9.93 -14.92 -5.28
N LYS A 37 8.74 -15.46 -5.53
CA LYS A 37 8.58 -16.80 -6.12
C LYS A 37 9.16 -16.86 -7.53
N MET A 38 8.89 -15.88 -8.38
CA MET A 38 9.46 -15.78 -9.72
C MET A 38 10.99 -15.80 -9.68
N LEU A 39 11.60 -15.10 -8.73
CA LEU A 39 13.06 -15.06 -8.57
C LEU A 39 13.63 -16.40 -8.10
N GLU A 40 13.00 -17.02 -7.10
CA GLU A 40 13.41 -18.32 -6.57
C GLU A 40 13.24 -19.43 -7.63
N ASP A 41 12.13 -19.45 -8.37
CA ASP A 41 11.91 -20.37 -9.49
C ASP A 41 12.92 -20.14 -10.63
N GLY A 42 13.35 -18.89 -10.81
CA GLY A 42 14.44 -18.49 -11.71
C GLY A 42 15.85 -18.80 -11.20
N GLY A 43 15.98 -19.43 -10.02
CA GLY A 43 17.26 -19.88 -9.45
C GLY A 43 17.99 -18.85 -8.58
N CYS A 44 17.38 -17.70 -8.29
CA CYS A 44 17.95 -16.72 -7.37
C CYS A 44 18.03 -17.29 -5.94
N ILE A 45 19.12 -16.97 -5.24
CA ILE A 45 19.28 -17.32 -3.82
C ILE A 45 19.65 -16.09 -3.00
N TYR A 46 19.36 -16.13 -1.70
CA TYR A 46 19.64 -15.03 -0.78
C TYR A 46 20.56 -15.48 0.35
N LYS A 47 21.40 -14.55 0.82
CA LYS A 47 22.36 -14.76 1.91
C LYS A 47 22.20 -13.71 3.00
N ASP A 48 22.18 -14.17 4.24
CA ASP A 48 22.19 -13.31 5.41
C ASP A 48 23.63 -12.91 5.77
N THR A 49 23.98 -11.64 5.53
CA THR A 49 25.33 -11.12 5.79
C THR A 49 25.63 -11.01 7.28
N THR A 50 24.60 -10.91 8.13
CA THR A 50 24.74 -10.91 9.59
C THR A 50 25.00 -12.32 10.14
N ARG A 51 24.69 -13.36 9.37
CA ARG A 51 24.90 -14.78 9.70
C ARG A 51 25.99 -15.42 8.84
N HIS A 52 27.11 -14.73 8.68
CA HIS A 52 28.28 -15.24 7.95
C HIS A 52 27.94 -15.70 6.51
N ASN A 53 27.06 -14.96 5.81
CA ASN A 53 26.61 -15.25 4.45
C ASN A 53 25.87 -16.60 4.31
N GLN A 54 25.17 -17.04 5.35
CA GLN A 54 24.33 -18.24 5.31
C GLN A 54 23.23 -18.07 4.27
N THR A 55 23.09 -19.05 3.37
CA THR A 55 21.96 -19.10 2.43
C THR A 55 20.65 -19.33 3.18
N MET A 56 19.69 -18.43 3.02
CA MET A 56 18.38 -18.48 3.68
C MET A 56 17.29 -17.92 2.76
N PRO A 57 16.03 -18.34 2.93
CA PRO A 57 14.91 -17.70 2.25
C PRO A 57 14.86 -16.19 2.54
N ALA A 58 14.61 -15.35 1.53
CA ALA A 58 14.61 -13.89 1.70
C ALA A 58 13.59 -13.42 2.75
N ASP A 59 12.43 -14.05 2.78
CA ASP A 59 11.37 -13.78 3.75
C ASP A 59 11.77 -14.15 5.20
N ASP A 60 12.63 -15.15 5.42
CA ASP A 60 13.18 -15.43 6.75
C ASP A 60 14.20 -14.37 7.19
N ILE A 61 14.99 -13.84 6.25
CA ILE A 61 15.93 -12.73 6.51
C ILE A 61 15.14 -11.48 6.91
N LEU A 62 14.11 -11.12 6.14
CA LEU A 62 13.25 -9.95 6.41
C LEU A 62 12.42 -10.14 7.69
N ALA A 63 11.96 -11.35 8.00
CA ALA A 63 11.32 -11.67 9.28
C ALA A 63 12.28 -11.49 10.46
N GLY A 64 13.53 -11.94 10.30
CA GLY A 64 14.63 -11.65 11.20
C GLY A 64 14.92 -10.16 11.35
N GLY A 65 14.44 -9.33 10.42
CA GLY A 65 14.45 -7.87 10.43
C GLY A 65 13.17 -7.20 10.97
N GLY A 66 12.21 -7.97 11.50
CA GLY A 66 11.01 -7.46 12.16
C GLY A 66 9.76 -7.39 11.28
N MET A 67 9.81 -7.89 10.04
CA MET A 67 8.63 -8.02 9.17
C MET A 67 7.54 -8.87 9.84
N ASN A 68 6.29 -8.41 9.80
CA ASN A 68 5.13 -9.14 10.34
C ASN A 68 3.94 -9.24 9.35
N SER A 69 4.03 -8.60 8.19
CA SER A 69 3.04 -8.66 7.12
C SER A 69 3.68 -8.74 5.74
N VAL A 70 2.95 -9.28 4.77
CA VAL A 70 3.38 -9.34 3.37
C VAL A 70 2.28 -8.79 2.48
N ARG A 71 2.66 -7.86 1.60
CA ARG A 71 1.84 -7.38 0.49
C ARG A 71 2.08 -8.26 -0.74
N LEU A 72 1.01 -8.58 -1.46
CA LEU A 72 1.05 -9.37 -2.69
C LEU A 72 0.16 -8.76 -3.77
N ARG A 73 0.74 -8.43 -4.92
CA ARG A 73 -0.02 -7.98 -6.09
C ARG A 73 -0.70 -9.15 -6.79
N VAL A 74 -1.97 -8.97 -7.15
CA VAL A 74 -2.72 -9.94 -7.98
C VAL A 74 -3.19 -9.31 -9.29
N TRP A 75 -2.81 -9.98 -10.37
CA TRP A 75 -3.22 -9.68 -11.75
C TRP A 75 -4.28 -10.68 -12.20
N VAL A 76 -5.12 -10.29 -13.17
CA VAL A 76 -6.29 -11.10 -13.55
C VAL A 76 -5.88 -12.34 -14.34
N ASN A 77 -5.21 -12.15 -15.49
CA ASN A 77 -4.77 -13.22 -16.37
C ASN A 77 -3.38 -12.91 -16.99
N PRO A 78 -2.31 -12.85 -16.18
CA PRO A 78 -0.96 -12.70 -16.70
C PRO A 78 -0.58 -13.83 -17.67
N VAL A 79 0.12 -13.51 -18.75
CA VAL A 79 0.45 -14.45 -19.85
C VAL A 79 1.18 -15.69 -19.37
N ASP A 80 2.07 -15.56 -18.39
CA ASP A 80 2.89 -16.64 -17.83
C ASP A 80 2.40 -17.12 -16.46
N GLY A 81 1.27 -16.58 -15.96
CA GLY A 81 0.74 -16.87 -14.63
C GLY A 81 1.42 -16.14 -13.48
N THR A 82 2.53 -15.43 -13.70
CA THR A 82 3.25 -14.68 -12.67
C THR A 82 2.34 -13.57 -12.13
N TYR A 83 2.20 -13.50 -10.80
CA TYR A 83 1.24 -12.62 -10.10
C TYR A 83 -0.24 -12.96 -10.32
N GLY A 84 -0.57 -14.07 -10.96
CA GLY A 84 -1.95 -14.57 -11.07
C GLY A 84 -2.47 -15.16 -9.76
N LEU A 85 -3.71 -15.68 -9.78
CA LEU A 85 -4.35 -16.27 -8.59
C LEU A 85 -3.53 -17.43 -8.01
N GLN A 86 -3.20 -18.45 -8.81
CA GLN A 86 -2.49 -19.63 -8.30
C GLN A 86 -1.11 -19.28 -7.76
N TYR A 87 -0.38 -18.39 -8.45
CA TYR A 87 0.91 -17.87 -8.00
C TYR A 87 0.80 -17.23 -6.60
N ASN A 88 -0.23 -16.41 -6.39
CA ASN A 88 -0.46 -15.76 -5.12
C ASN A 88 -0.94 -16.72 -4.01
N LEU A 89 -1.73 -17.75 -4.34
CA LEU A 89 -2.12 -18.79 -3.38
C LEU A 89 -0.88 -19.53 -2.83
N ASP A 90 0.08 -19.87 -3.70
CA ASP A 90 1.31 -20.56 -3.31
C ASP A 90 2.16 -19.71 -2.35
N LEU A 91 2.36 -18.43 -2.69
CA LEU A 91 3.09 -17.48 -1.85
C LEU A 91 2.38 -17.23 -0.51
N ALA A 92 1.08 -16.90 -0.55
CA ALA A 92 0.33 -16.57 0.65
C ALA A 92 0.24 -17.76 1.62
N LYS A 93 0.18 -19.00 1.11
CA LYS A 93 0.24 -20.20 1.95
C LYS A 93 1.56 -20.32 2.70
N ARG A 94 2.70 -20.07 2.04
CA ARG A 94 4.03 -20.01 2.68
C ARG A 94 4.06 -18.93 3.76
N PHE A 95 3.60 -17.73 3.45
CA PHE A 95 3.67 -16.61 4.39
C PHE A 95 2.75 -16.79 5.60
N GLN A 96 1.54 -17.33 5.40
CA GLN A 96 0.63 -17.65 6.50
C GLN A 96 1.21 -18.74 7.41
N GLN A 97 1.87 -19.77 6.86
CA GLN A 97 2.52 -20.81 7.68
C GLN A 97 3.62 -20.25 8.59
N LYS A 98 4.25 -19.15 8.18
CA LYS A 98 5.22 -18.39 8.97
C LYS A 98 4.59 -17.38 9.93
N GLY A 99 3.26 -17.25 9.92
CA GLY A 99 2.50 -16.37 10.81
C GLY A 99 2.38 -14.92 10.34
N PHE A 100 2.76 -14.60 9.10
CA PHE A 100 2.60 -13.25 8.56
C PHE A 100 1.14 -12.93 8.26
N LYS A 101 0.79 -11.65 8.44
CA LYS A 101 -0.46 -11.07 7.94
C LYS A 101 -0.40 -10.91 6.44
N ILE A 102 -1.50 -11.23 5.73
CA ILE A 102 -1.53 -11.16 4.27
C ILE A 102 -2.36 -9.97 3.81
N TYR A 103 -1.71 -9.08 3.05
CA TYR A 103 -2.33 -8.00 2.31
C TYR A 103 -2.35 -8.36 0.82
N LEU A 104 -3.54 -8.61 0.26
CA LEU A 104 -3.72 -8.83 -1.17
C LEU A 104 -4.09 -7.52 -1.89
N ASP A 105 -3.34 -7.17 -2.91
CA ASP A 105 -3.51 -5.94 -3.67
C ASP A 105 -4.02 -6.23 -5.09
N PHE A 106 -5.29 -5.88 -5.33
CA PHE A 106 -5.91 -6.10 -6.63
C PHE A 106 -5.51 -5.01 -7.62
N HIS A 107 -4.82 -5.37 -8.69
CA HIS A 107 -4.51 -4.42 -9.75
C HIS A 107 -5.67 -4.25 -10.76
N PHE A 108 -6.57 -5.23 -10.88
CA PHE A 108 -7.64 -5.28 -11.90
C PHE A 108 -7.15 -5.11 -13.35
N ALA A 109 -5.91 -5.52 -13.62
CA ALA A 109 -5.30 -5.51 -14.94
C ALA A 109 -4.55 -6.83 -15.20
N GLU A 110 -4.19 -7.07 -16.45
CA GLU A 110 -3.25 -8.15 -16.83
C GLU A 110 -1.79 -7.66 -16.78
N ASP A 111 -1.56 -6.37 -17.06
CA ASP A 111 -0.29 -5.65 -16.93
C ASP A 111 -0.62 -4.16 -16.65
N PRO A 112 -0.28 -3.61 -15.47
CA PRO A 112 -0.86 -2.37 -14.96
C PRO A 112 -0.29 -1.08 -15.56
N GLN A 113 0.64 -1.11 -16.53
CA GLN A 113 1.32 0.11 -17.03
C GLN A 113 0.40 1.31 -17.33
N LYS A 114 -0.85 1.06 -17.75
CA LYS A 114 -1.90 2.10 -17.94
C LYS A 114 -3.30 1.67 -17.49
N GLN A 115 -3.40 0.78 -16.48
CA GLN A 115 -4.67 0.26 -15.95
C GLN A 115 -5.69 -0.24 -17.02
N PRO A 116 -5.27 -0.96 -18.09
CA PRO A 116 -6.22 -1.49 -19.07
C PRO A 116 -7.08 -2.59 -18.43
N PRO A 117 -8.38 -2.70 -18.77
CA PRO A 117 -9.17 -3.85 -18.40
C PRO A 117 -8.54 -5.10 -19.00
N PRO A 118 -8.62 -6.26 -18.32
CA PRO A 118 -8.21 -7.54 -18.88
C PRO A 118 -8.88 -7.77 -20.23
N ALA A 119 -8.17 -8.38 -21.19
CA ALA A 119 -8.62 -8.46 -22.58
C ALA A 119 -9.96 -9.21 -22.72
N ALA A 120 -10.23 -10.17 -21.82
CA ALA A 120 -11.46 -10.95 -21.80
C ALA A 120 -12.65 -10.23 -21.14
N TRP A 121 -12.44 -9.07 -20.50
CA TRP A 121 -13.50 -8.39 -19.75
C TRP A 121 -14.41 -7.55 -20.66
N PRO A 122 -15.69 -7.37 -20.28
CA PRO A 122 -16.62 -6.55 -21.06
C PRO A 122 -16.18 -5.08 -21.16
N THR A 123 -16.47 -4.46 -22.30
CA THR A 123 -16.12 -3.05 -22.59
C THR A 123 -17.27 -2.07 -22.33
N THR A 124 -18.32 -2.50 -21.64
CA THR A 124 -19.46 -1.65 -21.23
C THR A 124 -19.65 -1.70 -19.72
N LEU A 125 -20.03 -0.57 -19.13
CA LEU A 125 -19.96 -0.34 -17.68
C LEU A 125 -20.71 -1.38 -16.83
N GLY A 126 -21.97 -1.68 -17.17
CA GLY A 126 -22.78 -2.63 -16.40
C GLY A 126 -22.20 -4.05 -16.38
N PRO A 127 -21.97 -4.69 -17.54
CA PRO A 127 -21.30 -5.98 -17.63
C PRO A 127 -19.89 -5.99 -17.02
N LEU A 128 -19.12 -4.92 -17.18
CA LEU A 128 -17.79 -4.78 -16.57
C LEU A 128 -17.89 -4.79 -15.04
N ALA A 129 -18.81 -4.00 -14.47
CA ALA A 129 -19.05 -3.97 -13.02
C ALA A 129 -19.46 -5.35 -12.47
N LEU A 130 -20.32 -6.08 -13.19
CA LEU A 130 -20.69 -7.45 -12.81
C LEU A 130 -19.50 -8.42 -12.85
N THR A 131 -18.66 -8.30 -13.88
CA THR A 131 -17.43 -9.10 -14.02
C THR A 131 -16.45 -8.81 -12.89
N LEU A 132 -16.24 -7.53 -12.57
CA LEU A 132 -15.38 -7.08 -11.47
C LEU A 132 -15.87 -7.61 -10.12
N ARG A 133 -17.18 -7.52 -9.84
CA ARG A 133 -17.79 -8.08 -8.63
C ARG A 133 -17.53 -9.58 -8.50
N GLY A 134 -17.77 -10.34 -9.58
CA GLY A 134 -17.52 -11.77 -9.63
C GLY A 134 -16.05 -12.10 -9.41
N TYR A 135 -15.14 -11.40 -10.09
CA TYR A 135 -13.69 -11.61 -9.96
C TYR A 135 -13.20 -11.38 -8.53
N VAL A 136 -13.60 -10.29 -7.87
CA VAL A 136 -13.24 -10.05 -6.46
C VAL A 136 -13.77 -11.17 -5.58
N LYS A 137 -15.05 -11.54 -5.72
CA LYS A 137 -15.67 -12.61 -4.94
C LYS A 137 -14.90 -13.93 -5.10
N ASP A 138 -14.72 -14.38 -6.34
CA ASP A 138 -14.16 -15.69 -6.65
C ASP A 138 -12.69 -15.77 -6.25
N THR A 139 -11.94 -14.67 -6.36
CA THR A 139 -10.57 -14.58 -5.83
C THR A 139 -10.57 -14.80 -4.32
N LEU A 140 -11.38 -14.05 -3.57
CA LEU A 140 -11.42 -14.17 -2.10
C LEU A 140 -11.89 -15.55 -1.63
N VAL A 141 -12.87 -16.15 -2.33
CA VAL A 141 -13.33 -17.53 -2.08
C VAL A 141 -12.19 -18.52 -2.33
N SER A 142 -11.40 -18.35 -3.40
CA SER A 142 -10.27 -19.23 -3.69
C SER A 142 -9.21 -19.21 -2.58
N PHE A 143 -8.91 -18.04 -2.00
CA PHE A 143 -8.03 -17.94 -0.84
C PHE A 143 -8.61 -18.66 0.39
N HIS A 144 -9.91 -18.48 0.64
CA HIS A 144 -10.59 -19.15 1.74
C HIS A 144 -10.59 -20.68 1.59
N GLU A 145 -10.89 -21.20 0.40
CA GLU A 145 -10.87 -22.64 0.10
C GLU A 145 -9.47 -23.24 0.21
N ALA A 146 -8.43 -22.45 -0.08
CA ALA A 146 -7.03 -22.82 0.15
C ALA A 146 -6.62 -22.79 1.63
N GLY A 147 -7.53 -22.38 2.54
CA GLY A 147 -7.26 -22.24 3.97
C GLY A 147 -6.42 -21.01 4.33
N ILE A 148 -6.42 -19.99 3.48
CA ILE A 148 -5.63 -18.77 3.63
C ILE A 148 -6.54 -17.62 4.09
N ASN A 149 -6.16 -16.98 5.18
CA ASN A 149 -6.82 -15.80 5.71
C ASN A 149 -6.15 -14.55 5.16
N LEU A 150 -6.88 -13.80 4.35
CA LEU A 150 -6.49 -12.45 3.98
C LEU A 150 -6.86 -11.51 5.13
N ASP A 151 -5.92 -10.67 5.56
CA ASP A 151 -6.14 -9.69 6.63
C ASP A 151 -6.54 -8.33 6.06
N LEU A 152 -5.95 -7.96 4.92
CA LEU A 152 -6.19 -6.71 4.22
C LEU A 152 -6.35 -6.99 2.73
N VAL A 153 -7.28 -6.28 2.08
CA VAL A 153 -7.43 -6.30 0.62
C VAL A 153 -7.57 -4.88 0.09
N ALA A 154 -6.76 -4.50 -0.90
CA ALA A 154 -6.94 -3.23 -1.60
C ALA A 154 -7.75 -3.47 -2.88
N LEU A 155 -8.84 -2.71 -3.05
CA LEU A 155 -9.68 -2.79 -4.24
C LEU A 155 -9.18 -1.80 -5.29
N GLY A 156 -8.07 -2.15 -5.93
CA GLY A 156 -7.35 -1.30 -6.88
C GLY A 156 -6.00 -0.85 -6.31
N ASN A 157 -4.98 -0.85 -7.17
CA ASN A 157 -3.64 -0.33 -6.88
C ASN A 157 -3.49 1.09 -7.46
N GLU A 158 -3.12 2.07 -6.62
CA GLU A 158 -2.87 3.47 -7.01
C GLU A 158 -3.95 4.07 -7.92
N ILE A 159 -5.23 3.94 -7.55
CA ILE A 159 -6.38 4.30 -8.40
C ILE A 159 -6.70 5.80 -8.43
N ARG A 160 -5.68 6.68 -8.30
CA ARG A 160 -5.85 8.14 -8.40
C ARG A 160 -6.55 8.55 -9.69
N HIS A 161 -6.13 7.94 -10.79
CA HIS A 161 -6.70 8.17 -12.11
C HIS A 161 -7.83 7.18 -12.44
N GLY A 162 -8.38 6.53 -11.42
CA GLY A 162 -9.37 5.48 -11.52
C GLY A 162 -8.80 4.11 -11.88
N MET A 163 -9.63 3.23 -12.43
CA MET A 163 -9.29 1.83 -12.75
C MET A 163 -10.05 1.36 -14.00
N LEU A 164 -9.60 0.29 -14.67
CA LEU A 164 -10.29 -0.32 -15.82
C LEU A 164 -10.61 0.69 -16.95
N TRP A 165 -9.57 1.31 -17.50
CA TRP A 165 -9.70 2.39 -18.48
C TRP A 165 -10.20 1.92 -19.86
N PRO A 166 -10.96 2.75 -20.60
CA PRO A 166 -11.31 4.14 -20.29
C PRO A 166 -12.54 4.30 -19.39
N LEU A 167 -13.28 3.21 -19.12
CA LEU A 167 -14.58 3.33 -18.47
C LEU A 167 -14.50 3.88 -17.06
N GLY A 168 -13.58 3.37 -16.24
CA GLY A 168 -13.40 3.83 -14.86
C GLY A 168 -12.29 4.85 -14.70
N GLN A 169 -11.84 5.51 -15.77
CA GLN A 169 -10.88 6.60 -15.69
C GLN A 169 -11.51 7.80 -14.96
N ALA A 170 -10.74 8.43 -14.08
CA ALA A 170 -11.15 9.61 -13.33
C ALA A 170 -9.98 10.59 -13.22
N ASP A 171 -10.26 11.87 -12.99
CA ASP A 171 -9.23 12.89 -12.85
C ASP A 171 -9.67 13.95 -11.85
N VAL A 172 -8.85 14.18 -10.83
CA VAL A 172 -9.11 15.18 -9.78
C VAL A 172 -8.92 16.60 -10.28
N ASP A 173 -8.18 16.82 -11.37
CA ASP A 173 -7.84 18.15 -11.89
C ASP A 173 -8.91 18.73 -12.81
N VAL A 174 -9.95 17.95 -13.15
CA VAL A 174 -11.13 18.45 -13.87
C VAL A 174 -11.83 19.50 -13.01
N GLU A 175 -12.13 20.65 -13.60
CA GLU A 175 -12.84 21.77 -12.96
C GLU A 175 -14.04 22.22 -13.82
N PRO A 176 -15.09 22.82 -13.21
CA PRO A 176 -15.26 23.08 -11.78
C PRO A 176 -15.62 21.81 -10.99
N TRP A 177 -15.65 21.87 -9.64
CA TRP A 177 -16.00 20.74 -8.75
C TRP A 177 -17.18 19.84 -9.22
N PRO A 178 -18.34 20.37 -9.71
CA PRO A 178 -19.40 19.52 -10.24
C PRO A 178 -18.97 18.64 -11.42
N ALA A 179 -18.04 19.11 -12.26
CA ALA A 179 -17.45 18.34 -13.35
C ALA A 179 -16.44 17.30 -12.84
N THR A 180 -15.69 17.61 -11.77
CA THR A 180 -14.87 16.61 -11.04
C THR A 180 -15.74 15.46 -10.57
N VAL A 181 -16.82 15.77 -9.85
CA VAL A 181 -17.76 14.76 -9.34
C VAL A 181 -18.38 13.96 -10.49
N ALA A 182 -18.83 14.61 -11.57
CA ALA A 182 -19.42 13.90 -12.71
C ALA A 182 -18.46 12.91 -13.37
N ASN A 183 -17.16 13.23 -13.45
CA ASN A 183 -16.17 12.34 -14.06
C ASN A 183 -15.89 11.07 -13.21
N PHE A 184 -16.09 11.15 -11.89
CA PHE A 184 -15.93 10.01 -10.97
C PHE A 184 -17.10 8.99 -11.00
N SER A 185 -18.18 9.28 -11.74
CA SER A 185 -19.41 8.48 -11.70
C SER A 185 -19.22 7.00 -12.07
N ASN A 186 -18.48 6.72 -13.14
CA ASN A 186 -18.20 5.34 -13.54
C ASN A 186 -17.25 4.63 -12.56
N LEU A 187 -16.22 5.34 -12.07
CA LEU A 187 -15.31 4.80 -11.05
C LEU A 187 -16.09 4.41 -9.79
N ALA A 188 -17.02 5.25 -9.34
CA ALA A 188 -17.88 4.95 -8.19
C ALA A 188 -18.77 3.72 -8.41
N ILE A 189 -19.27 3.49 -9.63
CA ILE A 189 -20.03 2.28 -9.99
C ILE A 189 -19.15 1.04 -9.91
N LEU A 190 -17.94 1.10 -10.49
CA LEU A 190 -16.99 -0.01 -10.47
C LEU A 190 -16.51 -0.31 -9.04
N TYR A 191 -16.18 0.71 -8.25
CA TYR A 191 -15.74 0.53 -6.87
C TYR A 191 -16.85 -0.10 -6.00
N LYS A 192 -18.10 0.37 -6.14
CA LYS A 192 -19.26 -0.26 -5.47
C LYS A 192 -19.41 -1.73 -5.86
N ALA A 193 -19.15 -2.08 -7.12
CA ALA A 193 -19.21 -3.46 -7.58
C ALA A 193 -18.07 -4.34 -7.02
N ALA A 194 -16.83 -3.83 -7.00
CA ALA A 194 -15.70 -4.50 -6.35
C ALA A 194 -16.00 -4.73 -4.85
N ARG A 195 -16.50 -3.70 -4.15
CA ARG A 195 -16.87 -3.81 -2.74
C ARG A 195 -17.98 -4.83 -2.50
N ALA A 196 -18.99 -4.87 -3.36
CA ALA A 196 -20.05 -5.89 -3.29
C ALA A 196 -19.49 -7.31 -3.52
N GLY A 197 -18.41 -7.48 -4.29
CA GLY A 197 -17.72 -8.76 -4.43
C GLY A 197 -17.11 -9.26 -3.13
N VAL A 198 -16.57 -8.34 -2.32
CA VAL A 198 -16.11 -8.66 -0.95
C VAL A 198 -17.29 -9.08 -0.06
N ASP A 199 -18.43 -8.39 -0.12
CA ASP A 199 -19.63 -8.76 0.65
C ASP A 199 -20.16 -10.15 0.25
N ASP A 200 -20.17 -10.45 -1.05
CA ASP A 200 -20.57 -11.77 -1.56
C ASP A 200 -19.65 -12.88 -1.08
N ALA A 201 -18.33 -12.62 -1.02
CA ALA A 201 -17.36 -13.57 -0.51
C ALA A 201 -17.59 -13.82 0.99
N ILE A 202 -17.84 -12.77 1.77
CA ILE A 202 -18.17 -12.89 3.20
C ILE A 202 -19.45 -13.72 3.39
N TYR A 203 -20.48 -13.46 2.59
CA TYR A 203 -21.70 -14.26 2.60
C TYR A 203 -21.46 -15.73 2.23
N ALA A 204 -20.45 -16.01 1.39
CA ALA A 204 -20.02 -17.35 1.03
C ALA A 204 -19.10 -18.02 2.08
N GLY A 205 -18.82 -17.38 3.22
CA GLY A 205 -18.05 -17.95 4.32
C GLY A 205 -16.62 -17.43 4.46
N VAL A 206 -16.17 -16.53 3.58
CA VAL A 206 -14.87 -15.89 3.70
C VAL A 206 -14.82 -15.02 4.96
N ARG A 207 -13.77 -15.17 5.78
CA ARG A 207 -13.52 -14.27 6.91
C ARG A 207 -13.37 -12.84 6.39
N LYS A 208 -14.12 -11.87 6.95
CA LYS A 208 -14.04 -10.46 6.54
C LYS A 208 -12.59 -9.94 6.62
N PRO A 209 -11.94 -9.57 5.50
CA PRO A 209 -10.71 -8.79 5.52
C PRO A 209 -11.04 -7.30 5.75
N GLU A 210 -10.05 -6.52 6.19
CA GLU A 210 -10.14 -5.07 6.08
C GLU A 210 -10.06 -4.67 4.60
N VAL A 211 -10.94 -3.76 4.17
CA VAL A 211 -10.95 -3.24 2.80
C VAL A 211 -10.20 -1.92 2.74
N MET A 212 -9.22 -1.81 1.85
CA MET A 212 -8.41 -0.63 1.63
C MET A 212 -8.74 0.05 0.30
N ILE A 213 -8.68 1.39 0.29
CA ILE A 213 -8.49 2.18 -0.92
C ILE A 213 -7.04 2.64 -0.96
N HIS A 214 -6.34 2.33 -2.05
CA HIS A 214 -4.93 2.70 -2.26
C HIS A 214 -4.80 3.77 -3.34
N ILE A 215 -4.24 4.92 -2.96
CA ILE A 215 -3.98 6.09 -3.84
C ILE A 215 -2.49 6.44 -3.77
N ASP A 216 -1.88 6.80 -4.91
CA ASP A 216 -0.50 7.30 -4.94
C ASP A 216 -0.38 8.71 -4.33
N ASN A 217 0.85 9.21 -4.18
CA ASN A 217 1.14 10.57 -3.71
C ASN A 217 0.45 10.92 -2.38
N GLY A 218 0.60 10.06 -1.36
CA GLY A 218 -0.01 10.27 -0.03
C GLY A 218 0.30 11.61 0.63
N TRP A 219 1.38 12.26 0.21
CA TRP A 219 1.81 13.59 0.64
C TRP A 219 0.97 14.75 0.09
N ASN A 220 0.22 14.54 -1.00
CA ASN A 220 -0.54 15.60 -1.67
C ASN A 220 -1.96 15.69 -1.10
N LEU A 221 -2.14 16.49 -0.05
CA LEU A 221 -3.44 16.65 0.62
C LEU A 221 -4.59 17.05 -0.33
N THR A 222 -4.35 18.01 -1.22
CA THR A 222 -5.38 18.49 -2.16
C THR A 222 -5.87 17.37 -3.06
N LEU A 223 -4.95 16.56 -3.59
CA LEU A 223 -5.28 15.37 -4.37
C LEU A 223 -6.16 14.43 -3.54
N GLN A 224 -5.75 14.08 -2.32
CA GLN A 224 -6.47 13.11 -1.50
C GLN A 224 -7.89 13.59 -1.17
N GLN A 225 -8.04 14.84 -0.71
CA GLN A 225 -9.36 15.42 -0.39
C GLN A 225 -10.28 15.46 -1.62
N ARG A 226 -9.76 15.86 -2.78
CA ARG A 226 -10.55 15.91 -4.02
C ARG A 226 -10.97 14.53 -4.48
N TRP A 227 -10.08 13.55 -4.43
CA TRP A 227 -10.37 12.18 -4.86
C TRP A 227 -11.44 11.52 -3.98
N PHE A 228 -11.26 11.51 -2.64
CA PHE A 228 -12.23 10.91 -1.73
C PHE A 228 -13.54 11.72 -1.67
N GLY A 229 -13.46 13.05 -1.77
CA GLY A 229 -14.62 13.92 -1.88
C GLY A 229 -15.46 13.62 -3.12
N ALA A 230 -14.83 13.44 -4.29
CA ALA A 230 -15.54 13.12 -5.54
C ALA A 230 -16.15 11.72 -5.51
N LEU A 231 -15.44 10.73 -4.96
CA LEU A 231 -15.95 9.37 -4.79
C LEU A 231 -17.19 9.33 -3.88
N THR A 232 -17.13 10.01 -2.73
CA THR A 232 -18.25 10.09 -1.77
C THR A 232 -19.44 10.90 -2.31
N ALA A 233 -19.18 11.98 -3.06
CA ALA A 233 -20.23 12.73 -3.76
C ALA A 233 -20.97 11.89 -4.82
N ASN A 234 -20.36 10.81 -5.33
CA ASN A 234 -21.00 9.80 -6.17
C ASN A 234 -21.68 8.66 -5.38
N GLY A 235 -21.89 8.84 -4.08
CA GLY A 235 -22.64 7.93 -3.23
C GLY A 235 -21.90 6.61 -2.95
N VAL A 236 -20.57 6.63 -2.91
CA VAL A 236 -19.80 5.58 -2.22
C VAL A 236 -19.75 5.96 -0.74
N PRO A 237 -20.40 5.21 0.17
CA PRO A 237 -20.39 5.55 1.58
C PRO A 237 -18.99 5.33 2.17
N THR A 238 -18.61 6.09 3.19
CA THR A 238 -17.34 5.90 3.90
C THR A 238 -17.20 4.54 4.57
N THR A 239 -18.30 3.80 4.76
CA THR A 239 -18.29 2.40 5.23
C THR A 239 -17.88 1.39 4.15
N ALA A 240 -17.66 1.83 2.90
CA ALA A 240 -17.21 0.97 1.81
C ALA A 240 -15.70 0.68 1.83
N TRP A 241 -14.95 1.27 2.76
CA TRP A 241 -13.56 0.92 3.05
C TRP A 241 -13.30 1.05 4.55
N ASP A 242 -12.36 0.28 5.06
CA ASP A 242 -11.95 0.25 6.45
C ASP A 242 -10.64 1.05 6.64
N VAL A 243 -9.71 1.02 5.67
CA VAL A 243 -8.34 1.58 5.79
C VAL A 243 -7.98 2.45 4.58
N PHE A 244 -7.20 3.51 4.79
CA PHE A 244 -6.51 4.23 3.71
C PHE A 244 -5.11 3.68 3.47
N GLY A 245 -4.75 3.44 2.21
CA GLY A 245 -3.39 3.10 1.79
C GLY A 245 -2.82 4.19 0.90
N PHE A 246 -1.57 4.58 1.14
CA PHE A 246 -0.88 5.56 0.31
C PHE A 246 0.50 5.13 -0.14
N SER A 247 0.87 5.50 -1.37
CA SER A 247 2.27 5.43 -1.82
C SER A 247 3.02 6.71 -1.47
N PHE A 248 4.29 6.57 -1.07
CA PHE A 248 5.15 7.67 -0.67
C PHE A 248 6.61 7.40 -1.03
N TYR A 249 7.12 8.12 -2.03
CA TYR A 249 8.48 7.95 -2.55
C TYR A 249 9.20 9.31 -2.66
N PRO A 250 10.49 9.40 -2.28
CA PRO A 250 11.19 10.69 -2.25
C PRO A 250 11.80 11.13 -3.58
N PHE A 251 12.01 10.22 -4.53
CA PHE A 251 12.95 10.39 -5.66
C PHE A 251 12.28 10.59 -7.02
N TYR A 252 11.05 11.10 -7.05
CA TYR A 252 10.35 11.48 -8.28
C TYR A 252 10.37 12.99 -8.56
N GLY A 253 11.15 13.78 -7.80
CA GLY A 253 11.22 15.23 -7.93
C GLY A 253 9.89 15.94 -7.66
N THR A 254 9.08 15.34 -6.78
CA THR A 254 7.80 15.85 -6.32
C THR A 254 7.95 16.51 -4.95
N ALA A 255 6.89 17.16 -4.45
CA ALA A 255 6.87 17.73 -3.10
C ALA A 255 6.55 16.66 -2.03
N ALA A 256 7.08 15.44 -2.19
CA ALA A 256 6.88 14.30 -1.28
C ALA A 256 7.69 14.41 0.01
N THR A 257 7.59 15.55 0.69
CA THR A 257 8.28 15.78 1.97
C THR A 257 7.54 15.09 3.12
N PHE A 258 8.27 14.79 4.19
CA PHE A 258 7.74 14.30 5.46
C PHE A 258 6.69 15.25 6.05
N ASP A 259 6.89 16.56 5.96
CA ASP A 259 5.93 17.56 6.43
C ASP A 259 4.62 17.51 5.64
N ASN A 260 4.69 17.32 4.32
CA ASN A 260 3.50 17.20 3.48
C ASN A 260 2.77 15.87 3.75
N LEU A 261 3.51 14.76 3.93
CA LEU A 261 2.92 13.49 4.35
C LEU A 261 2.21 13.64 5.69
N ARG A 262 2.88 14.17 6.72
CA ARG A 262 2.30 14.38 8.05
C ARG A 262 1.04 15.23 7.99
N THR A 263 1.07 16.33 7.24
CA THR A 263 -0.10 17.20 7.04
C THR A 263 -1.24 16.43 6.41
N SER A 264 -0.99 15.71 5.31
CA SER A 264 -1.99 14.94 4.59
C SER A 264 -2.62 13.85 5.45
N LEU A 265 -1.81 12.99 6.08
CA LEU A 265 -2.30 11.89 6.90
C LEU A 265 -3.09 12.38 8.12
N ASN A 266 -2.63 13.43 8.79
CA ASN A 266 -3.33 14.00 9.94
C ASN A 266 -4.68 14.59 9.54
N THR A 267 -4.75 15.33 8.44
CA THR A 267 -6.02 15.88 7.95
C THR A 267 -7.01 14.78 7.59
N LEU A 268 -6.59 13.73 6.88
CA LEU A 268 -7.47 12.62 6.52
C LEU A 268 -7.92 11.81 7.76
N ALA A 269 -7.05 11.65 8.75
CA ALA A 269 -7.41 11.02 10.02
C ALA A 269 -8.48 11.82 10.78
N GLU A 270 -8.36 13.16 10.80
CA GLU A 270 -9.36 14.05 11.40
C GLU A 270 -10.72 13.99 10.68
N GLU A 271 -10.71 14.01 9.35
CA GLU A 271 -11.90 14.05 8.51
C GLU A 271 -12.66 12.73 8.50
N TYR A 272 -11.96 11.60 8.36
CA TYR A 272 -12.58 10.31 8.07
C TYR A 272 -12.56 9.34 9.26
N ARG A 273 -11.71 9.57 10.27
CA ARG A 273 -11.58 8.73 11.47
C ARG A 273 -11.34 7.25 11.15
N LYS A 274 -10.43 6.99 10.20
CA LYS A 274 -10.07 5.64 9.74
C LYS A 274 -8.57 5.39 9.86
N PRO A 275 -8.18 4.12 10.07
CA PRO A 275 -6.82 3.65 9.89
C PRO A 275 -6.14 4.13 8.60
N ILE A 276 -4.85 4.42 8.70
CA ILE A 276 -3.99 4.89 7.61
C ILE A 276 -2.71 4.05 7.58
N GLN A 277 -2.29 3.65 6.38
CA GLN A 277 -1.02 2.96 6.13
C GLN A 277 -0.29 3.60 4.94
N VAL A 278 1.04 3.60 4.98
CA VAL A 278 1.88 3.78 3.80
C VAL A 278 2.14 2.39 3.22
N VAL A 279 1.58 2.08 2.06
CA VAL A 279 1.61 0.72 1.50
C VAL A 279 2.66 0.51 0.42
N GLU A 280 3.32 1.60 0.04
CA GLU A 280 4.40 1.61 -0.93
C GLU A 280 5.37 2.73 -0.57
N THR A 281 6.63 2.37 -0.33
CA THR A 281 7.74 3.30 -0.16
C THR A 281 9.04 2.57 -0.46
N ASP A 282 10.05 3.32 -0.86
CA ASP A 282 11.41 2.85 -1.10
C ASP A 282 12.40 3.96 -0.80
N TYR A 283 13.67 3.59 -0.62
CA TYR A 283 14.76 4.52 -0.62
C TYR A 283 16.00 3.93 -1.33
N PRO A 284 16.70 4.69 -2.19
CA PRO A 284 17.84 4.17 -2.93
C PRO A 284 19.05 3.93 -2.01
N ALA A 285 19.63 2.72 -2.08
CA ALA A 285 20.97 2.49 -1.57
C ALA A 285 22.05 3.00 -2.54
N ILE A 286 21.75 2.98 -3.84
CA ILE A 286 22.66 3.44 -4.90
C ILE A 286 21.88 4.35 -5.85
N CYS A 287 22.27 5.61 -5.88
CA CYS A 287 21.79 6.60 -6.84
C CYS A 287 22.93 7.55 -7.21
N ASN A 288 23.85 7.05 -8.03
CA ASN A 288 25.16 7.66 -8.30
C ASN A 288 25.24 8.40 -9.65
N GLY A 289 24.16 8.41 -10.43
CA GLY A 289 24.13 9.08 -11.73
C GLY A 289 24.65 8.24 -12.90
N GLU A 290 24.94 6.95 -12.71
CA GLU A 290 25.58 6.10 -13.72
C GLU A 290 24.70 5.88 -14.97
N TYR A 291 23.41 5.60 -14.77
CA TYR A 291 22.48 5.32 -15.87
C TYR A 291 21.52 6.48 -16.19
N HIS A 292 21.15 7.24 -15.17
CA HIS A 292 20.22 8.38 -15.27
C HIS A 292 20.70 9.53 -14.37
N PRO A 293 20.34 10.79 -14.66
CA PRO A 293 20.60 11.89 -13.74
C PRO A 293 20.04 11.61 -12.36
N ILE A 294 20.80 11.95 -11.31
CA ILE A 294 20.36 11.77 -9.92
C ILE A 294 19.09 12.61 -9.71
N PRO A 295 17.94 11.99 -9.41
CA PRO A 295 16.71 12.72 -9.16
C PRO A 295 16.82 13.49 -7.83
N PRO A 296 16.24 14.70 -7.75
CA PRO A 296 16.15 15.39 -6.47
C PRO A 296 15.31 14.56 -5.49
N SER A 297 15.87 14.37 -4.30
CA SER A 297 15.15 13.82 -3.14
C SER A 297 14.28 14.92 -2.52
N SER A 298 13.08 14.55 -2.05
CA SER A 298 12.26 15.44 -1.22
C SER A 298 12.84 15.69 0.18
N GLU A 299 13.73 14.80 0.66
CA GLU A 299 14.50 14.92 1.89
C GLU A 299 16.00 14.88 1.54
N PRO A 300 16.58 16.00 1.08
CA PRO A 300 17.96 16.05 0.56
C PRO A 300 19.04 15.86 1.64
N GLU A 301 18.70 15.98 2.92
CA GLU A 301 19.59 15.73 4.06
C GLU A 301 19.85 14.24 4.30
N ILE A 302 18.96 13.37 3.81
CA ILE A 302 19.17 11.93 3.86
C ILE A 302 20.00 11.55 2.63
N PRO A 303 21.19 10.93 2.80
CA PRO A 303 22.01 10.53 1.67
C PRO A 303 21.51 9.20 1.08
N TYR A 304 21.42 9.11 -0.25
CA TYR A 304 21.24 7.85 -0.97
C TYR A 304 22.33 6.84 -0.59
N SER A 305 21.97 5.88 0.25
CA SER A 305 22.88 4.95 0.91
C SER A 305 22.07 3.89 1.67
N ILE A 306 22.72 2.78 2.03
CA ILE A 306 22.09 1.74 2.87
C ILE A 306 21.60 2.32 4.21
N ALA A 307 22.36 3.24 4.82
CA ALA A 307 21.95 3.92 6.04
C ALA A 307 20.73 4.84 5.80
N GLY A 308 20.69 5.52 4.66
CA GLY A 308 19.55 6.34 4.23
C GLY A 308 18.26 5.53 4.09
N GLN A 309 18.34 4.26 3.67
CA GLN A 309 17.18 3.36 3.63
C GLN A 309 16.55 3.16 5.01
N THR A 310 17.38 3.00 6.05
CA THR A 310 16.90 2.87 7.42
C THR A 310 16.34 4.19 7.93
N ILE A 311 17.07 5.30 7.75
CA ILE A 311 16.62 6.63 8.21
C ILE A 311 15.26 7.00 7.61
N TRP A 312 15.14 6.87 6.28
CA TRP A 312 13.90 7.16 5.57
C TRP A 312 12.73 6.34 6.10
N THR A 313 12.89 5.02 6.18
CA THR A 313 11.79 4.14 6.60
C THR A 313 11.44 4.36 8.08
N ASP A 314 12.42 4.60 8.95
CA ASP A 314 12.18 4.92 10.36
C ASP A 314 11.36 6.20 10.52
N ASP A 315 11.67 7.26 9.76
CA ASP A 315 10.92 8.51 9.78
C ASP A 315 9.51 8.35 9.21
N VAL A 316 9.32 7.57 8.13
CA VAL A 316 7.99 7.22 7.61
C VAL A 316 7.18 6.44 8.64
N ILE A 317 7.77 5.43 9.30
CA ILE A 317 7.12 4.68 10.39
C ILE A 317 6.68 5.63 11.49
N LYS A 318 7.55 6.56 11.91
CA LYS A 318 7.24 7.54 12.95
C LYS A 318 6.10 8.47 12.54
N ILE A 319 6.11 9.01 11.32
CA ILE A 319 5.02 9.84 10.80
C ILE A 319 3.70 9.07 10.84
N VAL A 320 3.68 7.81 10.42
CA VAL A 320 2.47 6.98 10.48
C VAL A 320 2.06 6.74 11.93
N GLN A 321 2.97 6.36 12.83
CA GLN A 321 2.66 6.15 14.25
C GLN A 321 2.12 7.41 14.95
N ASP A 322 2.57 8.59 14.54
CA ASP A 322 2.14 9.88 15.06
C ASP A 322 0.76 10.33 14.53
N VAL A 323 0.14 9.59 13.60
CA VAL A 323 -1.20 9.91 13.09
C VAL A 323 -2.20 9.96 14.26
N PRO A 324 -2.99 11.05 14.38
CA PRO A 324 -3.93 11.26 15.48
C PRO A 324 -4.85 10.08 15.75
N TYR A 325 -5.31 9.99 17.01
CA TYR A 325 -6.25 8.97 17.49
C TYR A 325 -5.73 7.53 17.41
N GLY A 326 -4.41 7.35 17.22
CA GLY A 326 -3.81 6.02 17.06
C GLY A 326 -4.20 5.33 15.75
N LEU A 327 -4.59 6.11 14.73
CA LEU A 327 -5.05 5.58 13.44
C LEU A 327 -3.90 5.21 12.50
N GLY A 328 -2.65 5.48 12.88
CA GLY A 328 -1.46 5.00 12.20
C GLY A 328 -1.31 3.50 12.30
N ARG A 329 -1.41 2.78 11.17
CA ARG A 329 -1.51 1.30 11.20
C ARG A 329 -0.44 0.55 10.44
N GLY A 330 0.42 1.17 9.63
CA GLY A 330 1.52 0.41 9.03
C GLY A 330 2.31 1.06 7.92
N VAL A 331 3.43 0.41 7.60
CA VAL A 331 4.32 0.74 6.50
C VAL A 331 4.69 -0.54 5.73
N HIS A 332 4.62 -0.51 4.40
CA HIS A 332 5.11 -1.56 3.53
C HIS A 332 6.20 -1.02 2.59
N TYR A 333 7.38 -1.64 2.61
CA TYR A 333 8.48 -1.32 1.69
C TYR A 333 8.34 -2.16 0.42
N TRP A 334 8.50 -1.55 -0.75
CA TRP A 334 8.16 -2.18 -2.02
C TRP A 334 9.31 -3.05 -2.56
N GLU A 335 9.02 -4.32 -2.85
CA GLU A 335 9.92 -5.23 -3.57
C GLU A 335 11.40 -5.23 -3.11
N PRO A 336 11.67 -5.38 -1.79
CA PRO A 336 13.01 -5.27 -1.24
C PRO A 336 13.96 -6.35 -1.76
N ALA A 337 13.46 -7.42 -2.38
CA ALA A 337 14.24 -8.58 -2.79
C ALA A 337 14.35 -8.75 -4.31
N TRP A 338 13.89 -7.78 -5.13
CA TRP A 338 13.80 -7.98 -6.58
C TRP A 338 15.15 -7.88 -7.32
N LEU A 339 15.96 -8.94 -7.26
CA LEU A 339 17.34 -8.95 -7.77
C LEU A 339 17.48 -8.68 -9.28
N ASN A 340 16.45 -8.92 -10.08
CA ASN A 340 16.47 -8.67 -11.53
C ASN A 340 15.94 -7.27 -11.91
N SER A 341 15.50 -6.46 -10.94
CA SER A 341 14.96 -5.12 -11.15
C SER A 341 15.34 -4.21 -9.98
N THR A 342 16.63 -3.98 -9.76
CA THR A 342 17.13 -3.26 -8.58
C THR A 342 16.67 -1.81 -8.52
N SER A 343 16.44 -1.16 -9.66
CA SER A 343 15.97 0.23 -9.73
C SER A 343 14.51 0.39 -9.34
N LEU A 344 13.74 -0.71 -9.32
CA LEU A 344 12.33 -0.70 -8.98
C LEU A 344 11.51 0.29 -9.84
N GLY A 345 11.93 0.51 -11.10
CA GLY A 345 11.30 1.44 -12.02
C GLY A 345 11.64 2.92 -11.78
N SER A 346 12.47 3.23 -10.79
CA SER A 346 12.97 4.58 -10.53
C SER A 346 14.17 4.96 -11.41
N ASN A 347 14.56 6.24 -11.37
CA ASN A 347 15.79 6.73 -12.01
C ASN A 347 17.06 6.37 -11.21
N CYS A 348 16.93 5.80 -10.01
CA CYS A 348 18.07 5.36 -9.22
C CYS A 348 18.47 3.93 -9.57
N SER A 349 19.74 3.58 -9.37
CA SER A 349 20.28 2.28 -9.79
C SER A 349 19.79 1.14 -8.91
N ASP A 350 19.60 1.37 -7.61
CA ASP A 350 19.28 0.31 -6.65
C ASP A 350 18.53 0.85 -5.42
N ALA A 351 17.29 0.39 -5.25
CA ALA A 351 16.42 0.66 -4.11
C ALA A 351 16.05 -0.60 -3.31
N ILE A 352 16.56 -1.78 -3.69
CA ILE A 352 16.27 -3.03 -2.98
C ILE A 352 17.08 -3.13 -1.65
N LEU A 353 16.81 -4.13 -0.82
CA LEU A 353 17.49 -4.37 0.47
C LEU A 353 18.54 -5.49 0.40
N PHE A 354 18.83 -5.98 -0.80
CA PHE A 354 19.87 -6.97 -1.06
C PHE A 354 20.82 -6.42 -2.13
N THR A 355 22.12 -6.58 -1.92
CA THR A 355 23.11 -6.35 -2.97
C THR A 355 23.11 -7.54 -3.91
N ALA A 356 22.77 -7.32 -5.17
CA ALA A 356 22.77 -8.35 -6.19
C ALA A 356 24.20 -8.65 -6.69
N ASP A 357 24.53 -9.92 -6.80
CA ASP A 357 25.78 -10.45 -7.38
C ASP A 357 25.43 -11.26 -8.63
N TYR A 358 25.84 -10.72 -9.79
CA TYR A 358 25.63 -11.29 -11.11
C TYR A 358 26.89 -11.99 -11.66
N SER A 359 27.92 -12.21 -10.83
CA SER A 359 29.17 -12.84 -11.28
C SER A 359 28.99 -14.26 -11.80
N ASN A 360 27.94 -14.95 -11.36
CA ASN A 360 27.55 -16.26 -11.86
C ASN A 360 26.30 -16.15 -12.74
N PRO A 361 26.40 -16.35 -14.07
CA PRO A 361 25.25 -16.24 -14.98
C PRO A 361 24.21 -17.36 -14.78
N ALA A 362 24.54 -18.45 -14.06
CA ALA A 362 23.60 -19.52 -13.76
C ALA A 362 22.84 -19.33 -12.43
N GLN A 363 23.25 -18.37 -11.60
CA GLN A 363 22.64 -18.13 -10.30
C GLN A 363 22.96 -16.71 -9.80
N THR A 364 21.94 -15.86 -9.79
CA THR A 364 22.01 -14.55 -9.13
C THR A 364 21.95 -14.73 -7.61
N VAL A 365 22.83 -14.05 -6.87
CA VAL A 365 22.88 -14.12 -5.40
C VAL A 365 22.57 -12.75 -4.81
N GLY A 366 21.59 -12.68 -3.91
CA GLY A 366 21.28 -11.48 -3.12
C GLY A 366 21.93 -11.52 -1.74
N TYR A 367 22.86 -10.63 -1.46
CA TYR A 367 23.44 -10.46 -0.13
C TYR A 367 22.66 -9.39 0.64
N SER A 368 22.03 -9.75 1.77
CA SER A 368 21.28 -8.79 2.58
C SER A 368 22.12 -7.58 2.99
N ARG A 369 21.54 -6.40 2.87
CA ARG A 369 22.07 -5.15 3.42
C ARG A 369 21.66 -5.02 4.88
N THR A 370 22.31 -4.14 5.64
CA THR A 370 21.90 -3.88 7.03
C THR A 370 20.48 -3.33 7.13
N SER A 371 19.96 -2.70 6.07
CA SER A 371 18.61 -2.16 5.99
C SER A 371 17.48 -3.21 5.99
N VAL A 372 17.78 -4.51 5.82
CA VAL A 372 16.76 -5.57 6.02
C VAL A 372 16.19 -5.58 7.44
N HIS A 373 16.87 -4.96 8.41
CA HIS A 373 16.44 -4.83 9.80
C HIS A 373 15.68 -3.53 10.12
N MET A 374 15.20 -2.79 9.11
CA MET A 374 14.49 -1.51 9.28
C MET A 374 13.31 -1.57 10.26
N PHE A 375 12.67 -2.73 10.44
CA PHE A 375 11.52 -2.87 11.33
C PHE A 375 11.86 -3.24 12.77
N GLN A 376 13.15 -3.41 13.10
CA GLN A 376 13.64 -3.70 14.46
C GLN A 376 13.98 -2.46 15.27
N VAL A 377 14.03 -1.28 14.65
CA VAL A 377 14.41 -0.05 15.35
C VAL A 377 13.32 0.28 16.38
N ARG A 378 13.78 0.61 17.60
CA ARG A 378 12.98 0.64 18.82
C ARG A 378 11.94 1.75 18.78
N ALA A 379 10.70 1.40 19.17
CA ALA A 379 9.71 2.37 19.64
C ALA A 379 10.23 3.12 20.88
#